data_AF-A0A2D7BUB3-F1
#
_entry.id   AF-A0A2D7BUB3-F1
#
_cell.length_a   1.000
_cell.length_b   1.000
_cell.length_c   1.000
_cell.angle_alpha   90.00
_cell.angle_beta   90.00
_cell.angle_gamma   90.00
#
_symmetry.space_group_name_H-M   'P 1'
#
loop_
_entity.id
_entity.type
_entity.pdbx_description
1 polymer ?
#
loop_
_entity_poly.entity_id
_entity_poly.type
_entity_poly.pdbx_seq_one_letter_code
_entity_poly.pdbx_strand_id
1 'polypeptide(L)' 'MNLTKMNFLIAGVLAPIAYFLIRYIVKKFVMSLIVSAKNNSNVKNMAQCEKCKMFLDEGELFEKDGRLICKKNECNR' A
#
# COMPACT_ATOMS: atom_id res chain seq x y z
N MET A 1 -21.44 -28.12 -38.02
CA MET A 1 -21.33 -28.50 -36.59
C MET A 1 -19.93 -28.21 -36.03
N ASN A 2 -19.35 -27.03 -36.32
CA ASN A 2 -18.00 -26.63 -35.84
C ASN A 2 -17.97 -25.23 -35.17
N LEU A 3 -19.02 -24.41 -35.30
CA LEU A 3 -19.08 -23.08 -34.67
C LEU A 3 -19.29 -23.12 -33.14
N THR A 4 -19.91 -24.17 -32.60
CA THR A 4 -20.20 -24.29 -31.16
C THR A 4 -19.00 -24.70 -30.32
N LYS A 5 -18.05 -25.45 -30.89
CA LYS A 5 -16.89 -26.00 -30.15
C LYS A 5 -15.82 -24.94 -29.86
N MET A 6 -15.60 -24.03 -30.81
CA MET A 6 -14.68 -22.90 -30.67
C MET A 6 -15.22 -21.87 -29.66
N ASN A 7 -16.53 -21.59 -29.69
CA ASN A 7 -17.17 -20.67 -28.75
C ASN A 7 -17.22 -21.21 -27.31
N PHE A 8 -17.33 -22.53 -27.10
CA PHE A 8 -17.34 -23.12 -25.75
C PHE A 8 -15.97 -23.04 -25.06
N LEU A 9 -14.88 -23.29 -25.79
CA LEU A 9 -13.52 -23.11 -25.26
C LEU A 9 -13.23 -21.63 -24.95
N ILE A 10 -13.71 -20.72 -25.80
CA ILE A 10 -13.51 -19.29 -25.60
C ILE A 10 -14.34 -18.77 -24.42
N ALA A 11 -15.64 -19.07 -24.37
CA ALA A 11 -16.53 -18.57 -23.32
C ALA A 11 -16.37 -19.30 -21.98
N GLY A 12 -16.05 -20.60 -22.01
CA GLY A 12 -15.94 -21.43 -20.81
C GLY A 12 -14.56 -21.42 -20.16
N VAL A 13 -13.48 -21.18 -20.93
CA VAL A 13 -12.11 -21.30 -20.43
C VAL A 13 -11.33 -20.01 -20.63
N LEU A 14 -11.28 -19.47 -21.85
CA LEU A 14 -10.46 -18.29 -22.14
C LEU A 14 -11.02 -17.01 -21.49
N ALA A 15 -12.34 -16.81 -21.48
CA ALA A 15 -12.97 -15.64 -20.87
C ALA A 15 -12.72 -15.55 -19.35
N PRO A 16 -12.93 -16.59 -18.53
CA PRO A 16 -12.63 -16.51 -17.10
C PRO A 16 -11.12 -16.37 -16.81
N ILE A 17 -10.25 -17.02 -17.60
CA ILE A 17 -8.79 -16.87 -17.45
C ILE A 17 -8.35 -15.44 -17.78
N ALA A 18 -8.80 -14.90 -18.92
CA ALA A 18 -8.48 -13.54 -19.33
C ALA A 18 -9.02 -12.52 -18.32
N TYR A 19 -10.23 -12.70 -17.82
CA TYR A 19 -10.79 -11.85 -16.76
C TYR A 19 -9.94 -11.88 -15.49
N PHE A 20 -9.49 -13.06 -15.05
CA PHE A 20 -8.64 -13.20 -13.87
C PHE A 20 -7.28 -12.51 -14.07
N LEU A 21 -6.66 -12.69 -15.24
CA LEU A 21 -5.39 -12.05 -15.59
C LEU A 21 -5.51 -10.53 -15.65
N ILE A 22 -6.52 -10.00 -16.33
CA ILE A 22 -6.79 -8.55 -16.41
C ILE A 22 -7.02 -8.00 -15.00
N ARG A 23 -7.84 -8.66 -14.19
CA ARG A 23 -8.10 -8.25 -12.81
C ARG A 23 -6.82 -8.22 -11.96
N TYR A 24 -5.96 -9.23 -12.11
CA TYR A 24 -4.69 -9.29 -11.40
C TYR A 24 -3.74 -8.16 -11.82
N ILE A 25 -3.61 -7.92 -13.13
CA ILE A 25 -2.75 -6.86 -13.69
C ILE A 25 -3.25 -5.48 -13.23
N VAL A 26 -4.55 -5.21 -13.36
CA VAL A 26 -5.14 -3.94 -12.91
C VAL A 26 -4.91 -3.74 -11.41
N LYS A 27 -5.12 -4.77 -10.59
CA LYS A 27 -4.88 -4.69 -9.14
C LYS A 27 -3.42 -4.36 -8.82
N LYS A 28 -2.47 -5.03 -9.48
CA LYS A 28 -1.03 -4.76 -9.30
C LYS A 28 -0.66 -3.36 -9.76
N PHE A 29 -1.20 -2.91 -10.89
CA PHE A 29 -0.95 -1.58 -11.42
C PHE A 29 -1.47 -0.48 -10.47
N VAL A 30 -2.72 -0.58 -10.02
CA VAL A 30 -3.30 0.37 -9.06
C VAL A 30 -2.50 0.38 -7.76
N MET A 31 -2.13 -0.79 -7.23
CA MET A 31 -1.33 -0.87 -6.01
C MET A 31 0.06 -0.27 -6.18
N SER A 32 0.70 -0.46 -7.35
CA SER A 32 1.96 0.20 -7.69
C SER A 32 1.81 1.71 -7.80
N LEU A 33 0.71 2.21 -8.38
CA LEU A 33 0.43 3.65 -8.43
C LEU A 33 0.19 4.22 -7.04
N ILE A 34 -0.53 3.52 -6.17
CA ILE A 34 -0.75 3.94 -4.77
C ILE A 34 0.57 3.96 -4.00
N VAL A 35 1.44 2.97 -4.17
CA VAL A 35 2.75 2.93 -3.52
C VAL A 35 3.65 4.04 -4.05
N SER A 36 3.70 4.25 -5.37
CA SER A 36 4.45 5.35 -5.97
C SER A 36 3.90 6.70 -5.54
N ALA A 37 2.58 6.86 -5.46
CA ALA A 37 1.94 8.06 -4.95
C ALA A 37 2.24 8.26 -3.46
N LYS A 38 2.24 7.20 -2.63
CA LYS A 38 2.63 7.25 -1.20
C LYS A 38 4.09 7.65 -1.03
N ASN A 39 4.98 7.15 -1.89
CA ASN A 39 6.39 7.50 -1.87
C ASN A 39 6.63 8.94 -2.35
N ASN A 40 5.91 9.40 -3.39
CA ASN A 40 6.01 10.77 -3.89
C ASN A 40 5.26 11.80 -3.05
N SER A 41 4.20 11.41 -2.35
CA SER A 41 3.38 12.33 -1.55
C SER A 41 4.08 12.78 -0.29
N ASN A 42 5.31 12.31 -0.01
CA ASN A 42 6.05 12.63 1.22
C ASN A 42 5.16 12.43 2.46
N VAL A 43 4.21 11.49 2.39
CA VAL A 43 3.42 11.03 3.53
C VAL A 43 4.34 10.10 4.28
N LYS A 44 5.29 10.73 4.97
CA LYS A 44 6.23 10.04 5.83
C LYS A 44 5.43 9.32 6.91
N ASN A 45 5.89 8.13 7.31
CA ASN A 45 5.23 7.41 8.38
C ASN A 45 5.39 8.26 9.65
N MET A 46 4.28 8.86 10.08
CA MET A 46 4.27 9.65 11.31
C MET A 46 3.96 8.69 12.45
N ALA A 47 4.88 8.56 13.39
CA ALA A 47 4.63 7.85 14.62
C ALA A 47 4.31 8.86 15.73
N GLN A 48 3.41 8.45 16.63
CA GLN A 48 2.99 9.30 17.73
C GLN A 48 4.01 9.19 18.87
N CYS A 49 4.54 10.33 19.28
CA CYS A 49 5.40 10.42 20.45
C CYS A 49 4.57 10.33 21.73
N GLU A 50 4.92 9.42 22.65
CA GLU A 50 4.14 9.18 23.86
C GLU A 50 4.13 10.37 24.84
N LYS A 51 5.21 11.16 24.88
CA LYS A 51 5.32 12.31 25.79
C LYS A 51 4.43 13.49 25.42
N CYS A 52 4.39 13.84 24.13
CA CYS A 52 3.68 15.04 23.65
C CYS A 52 2.42 14.77 22.87
N LYS A 53 2.15 13.50 22.56
CA LYS A 53 1.07 13.08 21.65
C LYS A 53 1.15 13.70 20.25
N MET A 54 2.29 14.31 19.89
CA MET A 54 2.54 14.86 18.56
C MET A 54 2.92 13.75 17.58
N PHE A 55 2.41 13.86 16.36
CA PHE A 55 2.77 13.02 15.23
C PHE A 55 4.04 13.57 14.61
N LEU A 56 5.13 12.80 14.70
CA LEU A 56 6.45 13.19 14.20
C LEU A 56 6.99 12.11 13.27
N ASP A 57 7.97 12.49 12.48
CA ASP A 57 8.66 11.57 11.58
C ASP A 57 9.43 10.49 12.33
N GLU A 58 9.55 9.29 11.76
CA GLU A 58 10.39 8.22 12.32
C GLU A 58 11.84 8.68 12.57
N GLY A 59 12.38 9.59 11.73
CA GLY A 59 13.73 10.15 11.94
C GLY A 59 13.87 11.13 13.12
N GLU A 60 12.74 11.73 13.54
CA GLU A 60 12.65 12.66 14.67
C GLU A 60 12.26 11.96 15.98
N LEU A 61 12.05 10.65 15.96
CA LEU A 61 11.75 9.82 17.12
C LEU A 61 13.00 9.04 17.53
N PHE A 62 13.14 8.80 18.83
CA PHE A 62 14.15 7.90 19.38
C PHE A 62 13.47 6.96 20.36
N GLU A 63 13.86 5.69 20.32
CA GLU A 63 13.38 4.69 21.25
C GLU A 63 14.20 4.76 22.54
N LYS A 64 13.53 4.91 23.68
CA LYS A 64 14.14 4.88 25.01
C LYS A 64 13.25 4.06 25.94
N ASP A 65 13.81 3.02 26.55
CA ASP A 65 13.07 2.14 27.47
C ASP A 65 11.79 1.53 26.85
N GLY A 66 11.83 1.20 25.55
CA GLY A 66 10.68 0.65 24.80
C GLY A 66 9.58 1.67 24.50
N ARG A 67 9.83 2.96 24.72
CA ARG A 67 8.91 4.07 24.45
C ARG A 67 9.43 4.96 23.33
N LEU A 68 8.54 5.40 22.45
CA LEU A 68 8.87 6.29 21.33
C LEU A 68 8.83 7.74 21.81
N ILE A 69 10.00 8.35 21.95
CA ILE A 69 10.17 9.71 22.46
C ILE A 69 10.62 10.66 21.34
N CYS A 70 10.07 11.87 21.34
CA CYS A 70 10.42 12.96 20.44
C CYS A 70 11.87 13.43 20.67
N LYS A 71 12.70 13.56 19.63
CA LYS A 71 14.03 14.20 19.73
C LYS A 71 13.95 15.70 20.05
N LYS A 72 12.86 16.37 19.69
CA LYS A 72 12.69 17.80 19.97
C LYS A 72 12.59 18.05 21.47
N ASN A 73 13.49 18.87 22.00
CA ASN A 73 13.51 19.32 23.40
C ASN A 73 12.25 20.10 23.81
N GLU A 74 11.45 20.56 22.85
CA GLU A 74 10.14 21.19 23.10
C GLU A 74 9.17 20.25 23.84
N CYS A 75 9.42 18.94 23.76
CA CYS A 75 8.67 17.89 24.41
C CYS A 75 9.21 17.43 25.77
N ASN A 76 10.21 18.14 26.28
CA ASN A 76 10.92 17.81 27.51
C ASN A 76 10.73 18.92 28.55
N ARG A 77 9.49 19.39 28.71
CA ARG A 77 9.09 20.32 29.76
C ARG A 77 8.37 19.60 30.88
#